data_AF-A0A6M2CK80-F1
#
_entry.id   AF-A0A6M2CK80-F1
#
_cell.length_a   1.000
_cell.length_b   1.000
_cell.length_c   1.000
_cell.angle_alpha   90.00
_cell.angle_beta   90.00
_cell.angle_gamma   90.00
#
_symmetry.space_group_name_H-M   'P 1'
#
loop_
_entity.id
_entity.type
_entity.pdbx_description
1 polymer ?
#
loop_
_entity_poly.entity_id
_entity_poly.type
_entity_poly.pdbx_seq_one_letter_code
_entity_poly.pdbx_strand_id
1 'polypeptide(L)'
;MSSGGADMAEEDLKAIIYIIELLISTKHMNVNAQVGSLDLLLKQRLHHFTEEVTADSNLSRVLFENAPHLLQPCSSENLYCFFLDHCISLLMLLKNCVDTASMAKTPSQLQGSSQQCHAPPAPPTCLGALQQKTVQSLLQFVVALGINPNLLPGVGLALERRTVSVMPECSTCLLPWERHRLLVASVRALLVCIRSPVLSSMVLHHHLVDILAALLQLCYAPIRKVS
;
A
#
# COMPACT_ATOMS: atom_id res chain seq x y z
N MET A 1 -32.64 -15.65 0.67
CA MET A 1 -31.53 -16.09 1.54
C MET A 1 -30.19 -15.65 0.93
N SER A 2 -29.88 -14.34 0.96
CA SER A 2 -28.61 -13.81 0.39
C SER A 2 -28.13 -12.56 1.15
N SER A 3 -28.31 -12.54 2.47
CA SER A 3 -27.87 -11.42 3.33
C SER A 3 -26.48 -11.66 3.96
N GLY A 4 -26.05 -12.91 4.11
CA GLY A 4 -24.83 -13.25 4.88
C GLY A 4 -23.51 -13.02 4.14
N GLY A 5 -23.48 -13.06 2.81
CA GLY A 5 -22.24 -12.89 2.05
C GLY A 5 -21.78 -11.43 1.91
N ALA A 6 -22.73 -10.48 1.90
CA ALA A 6 -22.43 -9.06 1.82
C ALA A 6 -21.89 -8.51 3.16
N ASP A 7 -22.42 -9.03 4.28
CA ASP A 7 -22.02 -8.63 5.63
C ASP A 7 -20.57 -9.07 5.92
N MET A 8 -20.23 -10.32 5.58
CA MET A 8 -18.87 -10.87 5.72
C MET A 8 -17.82 -10.08 4.90
N ALA A 9 -18.16 -9.64 3.69
CA ALA A 9 -17.24 -8.84 2.86
C ALA A 9 -17.00 -7.43 3.42
N GLU A 10 -18.00 -6.84 4.08
CA GLU A 10 -17.85 -5.54 4.74
C GLU A 10 -17.02 -5.65 6.03
N GLU A 11 -17.21 -6.73 6.80
CA GLU A 11 -16.37 -7.04 7.97
C GLU A 11 -14.91 -7.26 7.59
N ASP A 12 -14.64 -8.04 6.54
CA ASP A 12 -13.28 -8.27 6.04
C ASP A 12 -12.64 -6.96 5.56
N LEU A 13 -13.38 -6.07 4.88
CA LEU A 13 -12.88 -4.75 4.48
C LEU A 13 -12.49 -3.91 5.70
N LYS A 14 -13.33 -3.88 6.75
CA LYS A 14 -13.03 -3.17 8.01
C LYS A 14 -11.79 -3.75 8.67
N ALA A 15 -11.66 -5.07 8.73
CA ALA A 15 -10.49 -5.75 9.27
C ALA A 15 -9.22 -5.38 8.48
N ILE A 16 -9.25 -5.43 7.14
CA ILE A 16 -8.10 -5.06 6.29
C ILE A 16 -7.68 -3.61 6.52
N ILE A 17 -8.64 -2.66 6.59
CA ILE A 17 -8.32 -1.26 6.85
C ILE A 17 -7.68 -1.09 8.24
N TYR A 18 -8.18 -1.81 9.26
CA TYR A 18 -7.60 -1.78 10.59
C TYR A 18 -6.18 -2.36 10.63
N ILE A 19 -5.95 -3.48 9.94
CA ILE A 19 -4.62 -4.10 9.78
C ILE A 19 -3.64 -3.12 9.12
N ILE A 20 -4.10 -2.38 8.10
CA ILE A 20 -3.30 -1.32 7.46
C ILE A 20 -2.98 -0.21 8.47
N GLU A 21 -3.97 0.25 9.24
CA GLU A 21 -3.74 1.27 10.27
C GLU A 21 -2.72 0.78 11.31
N LEU A 22 -2.80 -0.47 11.78
CA LEU A 22 -1.83 -1.05 12.70
C LEU A 22 -0.39 -1.01 12.16
N LEU A 23 -0.20 -1.31 10.87
CA LEU A 23 1.13 -1.30 10.26
C LEU A 23 1.72 0.12 10.14
N ILE A 24 0.90 1.12 9.82
CA ILE A 24 1.37 2.46 9.46
C ILE A 24 1.26 3.50 10.59
N SER A 25 0.48 3.20 11.63
CA SER A 25 0.21 4.11 12.75
C SER A 25 1.45 4.35 13.61
N THR A 26 1.56 5.57 14.12
CA THR A 26 2.58 5.97 15.11
C THR A 26 2.01 6.11 16.52
N LYS A 27 0.70 5.88 16.71
CA LYS A 27 -0.03 6.20 17.96
C LYS A 27 0.53 5.50 19.20
N HIS A 28 1.14 4.33 19.05
CA HIS A 28 1.67 3.51 20.15
C HIS A 28 3.21 3.56 20.27
N MET A 29 3.86 4.50 19.57
CA MET A 29 5.32 4.60 19.57
C MET A 29 5.79 5.53 20.70
N ASN A 30 6.77 5.10 21.48
CA ASN A 30 7.41 5.94 22.49
C ASN A 30 8.38 6.91 21.80
N VAL A 31 7.91 8.12 21.49
CA VAL A 31 8.66 9.15 20.72
C VAL A 31 9.79 9.80 21.54
N ASN A 32 10.04 9.36 22.78
CA ASN A 32 11.08 9.94 23.65
C ASN A 32 12.52 9.50 23.34
N ALA A 33 12.76 8.76 22.26
CA ALA A 33 14.11 8.49 21.78
C ALA A 33 14.49 9.51 20.69
N GLN A 34 15.45 10.38 21.03
CA GLN A 34 16.18 11.22 20.07
C GLN A 34 16.46 10.45 18.77
N VAL A 35 16.13 11.05 17.61
CA VAL A 35 16.51 10.63 16.25
C VAL A 35 16.70 9.11 16.13
N GLY A 36 15.63 8.34 16.39
CA GLY A 36 15.67 6.90 16.17
C GLY A 36 15.94 6.62 14.70
N SER A 37 16.95 5.80 14.38
CA SER A 37 17.18 5.28 13.04
C SER A 37 15.88 4.72 12.45
N LEU A 38 15.61 4.95 11.17
CA LEU A 38 14.41 4.45 10.47
C LEU A 38 14.17 2.97 10.76
N ASP A 39 15.23 2.17 10.84
CA ASP A 39 15.17 0.74 11.13
C ASP A 39 14.51 0.44 12.47
N LEU A 40 14.80 1.23 13.51
CA LEU A 40 14.18 1.06 14.81
C LEU A 40 12.68 1.34 14.73
N LEU A 41 12.29 2.39 14.00
CA LEU A 41 10.88 2.74 13.81
C LEU A 41 10.14 1.66 13.02
N LEU A 42 10.72 1.14 11.92
CA LEU A 42 10.13 0.06 11.14
C LEU A 42 10.01 -1.22 11.97
N LYS A 43 11.04 -1.55 12.75
CA LYS A 43 11.04 -2.72 13.65
C LYS A 43 9.94 -2.61 14.70
N GLN A 44 9.79 -1.45 15.34
CA GLN A 44 8.73 -1.23 16.34
C GLN A 44 7.34 -1.38 15.74
N ARG A 45 7.11 -0.82 14.54
CA ARG A 45 5.84 -0.97 13.82
C ARG A 45 5.52 -2.42 13.48
N LEU A 46 6.51 -3.16 12.95
CA LEU A 46 6.33 -4.58 12.62
C LEU A 46 6.05 -5.44 13.85
N HIS A 47 6.73 -5.15 14.97
CA HIS A 47 6.48 -5.85 16.23
C HIS A 47 5.06 -5.61 16.74
N HIS A 48 4.66 -4.34 16.86
CA HIS A 48 3.31 -3.97 17.28
C HIS A 48 2.23 -4.55 16.35
N PHE A 49 2.45 -4.47 15.03
CA PHE A 49 1.59 -5.09 14.03
C PHE A 49 1.42 -6.59 14.29
N THR A 50 2.53 -7.31 14.53
CA THR A 50 2.50 -8.76 14.74
C THR A 50 1.79 -9.12 16.04
N GLU A 51 2.06 -8.40 17.12
CA GLU A 51 1.41 -8.61 18.42
C GLU A 51 -0.11 -8.43 18.34
N GLU A 52 -0.56 -7.30 17.78
CA GLU A 52 -1.99 -6.98 17.70
C GLU A 52 -2.74 -7.95 16.77
N VAL A 53 -2.15 -8.29 15.62
CA VAL A 53 -2.76 -9.23 14.68
C VAL A 53 -2.83 -10.65 15.26
N THR A 54 -1.82 -11.08 16.03
CA THR A 54 -1.83 -12.42 16.64
C THR A 54 -2.74 -12.50 17.86
N ALA A 55 -2.97 -11.39 18.56
CA ALA A 55 -3.93 -11.29 19.66
C ALA A 55 -5.39 -11.36 19.19
N ASP A 56 -5.70 -10.83 18.00
CA ASP A 56 -7.06 -10.82 17.45
C ASP A 56 -7.30 -11.97 16.46
N SER A 57 -8.18 -12.90 16.85
CA SER A 57 -8.54 -14.06 16.02
C SER A 57 -9.14 -13.71 14.66
N ASN A 58 -9.85 -12.58 14.52
CA ASN A 58 -10.44 -12.17 13.25
C ASN A 58 -9.37 -11.60 12.31
N LEU A 59 -8.47 -10.75 12.82
CA LEU A 59 -7.38 -10.20 12.02
C LEU A 59 -6.43 -11.30 11.55
N SER A 60 -6.08 -12.21 12.45
CA SER A 60 -5.26 -13.38 12.16
C SER A 60 -5.91 -14.27 11.08
N ARG A 61 -7.23 -14.52 11.18
CA ARG A 61 -7.99 -15.27 10.16
C ARG A 61 -7.89 -14.60 8.78
N VAL A 62 -8.19 -13.30 8.71
CA VAL A 62 -8.16 -12.54 7.44
C VAL A 62 -6.77 -12.60 6.79
N LEU A 63 -5.69 -12.47 7.57
CA LEU A 63 -4.34 -12.59 7.04
C LEU A 63 -3.96 -14.03 6.68
N PHE A 64 -4.33 -15.02 7.48
CA PHE A 64 -4.01 -16.42 7.19
C PHE A 64 -4.63 -16.90 5.87
N GLU A 65 -5.87 -16.49 5.60
CA GLU A 65 -6.60 -16.86 4.39
C GLU A 65 -6.03 -16.18 3.13
N ASN A 66 -5.50 -14.97 3.25
CA ASN A 66 -5.18 -14.14 2.08
C ASN A 66 -3.69 -13.81 1.90
N ALA A 67 -2.92 -13.70 2.98
CA ALA A 67 -1.53 -13.27 2.99
C ALA A 67 -0.75 -13.88 4.18
N PRO A 68 -0.64 -15.22 4.27
CA PRO A 68 -0.06 -15.90 5.43
C PRO A 68 1.42 -15.58 5.65
N HIS A 69 2.13 -15.13 4.63
CA HIS A 69 3.53 -14.69 4.74
C HIS A 69 3.70 -13.46 5.64
N LEU A 70 2.66 -12.65 5.83
CA LEU A 70 2.69 -11.48 6.73
C LEU A 70 2.69 -11.85 8.23
N LEU A 71 2.36 -13.10 8.56
CA LEU A 71 2.39 -13.60 9.93
C LEU A 71 3.74 -14.24 10.29
N GLN A 72 4.65 -14.36 9.32
CA GLN A 72 5.93 -14.99 9.57
C GLN A 72 6.83 -14.05 10.40
N PRO A 73 7.57 -14.58 11.38
CA PRO A 73 8.53 -13.78 12.13
C PRO A 73 9.51 -13.07 11.19
N CYS A 74 9.84 -11.82 11.52
CA CYS A 74 10.81 -11.03 10.78
C CYS A 74 12.17 -11.75 10.76
N SER A 75 12.44 -12.47 9.68
CA SER A 75 13.68 -13.24 9.46
C SER A 75 14.68 -12.52 8.56
N SER A 76 14.29 -11.40 7.96
CA SER A 76 15.12 -10.65 7.03
C SER A 76 16.13 -9.77 7.73
N GLU A 77 17.36 -9.75 7.24
CA GLU A 77 18.39 -8.78 7.62
C GLU A 77 18.01 -7.34 7.23
N ASN A 78 17.13 -7.17 6.23
CA ASN A 78 16.70 -5.88 5.72
C ASN A 78 15.23 -5.55 6.06
N LEU A 79 15.04 -4.87 7.20
CA LEU A 79 13.73 -4.43 7.72
C LEU A 79 12.96 -3.56 6.73
N TYR A 80 13.66 -2.79 5.92
CA TYR A 80 13.08 -1.92 4.92
C TYR A 80 12.37 -2.73 3.81
N CYS A 81 13.05 -3.75 3.26
CA CYS A 81 12.47 -4.64 2.27
C CYS A 81 11.24 -5.38 2.83
N PHE A 82 11.35 -5.85 4.06
CA PHE A 82 10.28 -6.58 4.73
C PHE A 82 9.06 -5.69 4.99
N PHE A 83 9.26 -4.46 5.47
CA PHE A 83 8.17 -3.51 5.68
C PHE A 83 7.49 -3.11 4.37
N LEU A 84 8.26 -2.90 3.29
CA LEU A 84 7.70 -2.62 1.97
C LEU A 84 6.88 -3.80 1.43
N ASP A 85 7.35 -5.03 1.63
CA ASP A 85 6.60 -6.25 1.26
C ASP A 85 5.25 -6.33 1.99
N HIS A 86 5.22 -5.97 3.29
CA HIS A 86 3.98 -5.87 4.05
C HIS A 86 3.05 -4.82 3.44
N CYS A 87 3.58 -3.64 3.12
CA CYS A 87 2.78 -2.57 2.51
C CYS A 87 2.16 -2.99 1.18
N ILE A 88 2.96 -3.61 0.30
CA ILE A 88 2.50 -4.09 -1.01
C ILE A 88 1.46 -5.19 -0.85
N SER A 89 1.69 -6.14 0.04
CA SER A 89 0.79 -7.27 0.27
C SER A 89 -0.56 -6.82 0.81
N LEU A 90 -0.58 -5.93 1.81
CA LEU A 90 -1.83 -5.35 2.33
C LEU A 90 -2.56 -4.51 1.29
N LEU A 91 -1.83 -3.79 0.44
CA LEU A 91 -2.42 -3.04 -0.66
C LEU A 91 -3.10 -3.98 -1.68
N MET A 92 -2.49 -5.14 -1.96
CA MET A 92 -3.09 -6.14 -2.85
C MET A 92 -4.29 -6.85 -2.24
N LEU A 93 -4.24 -7.13 -0.94
CA LEU A 93 -5.38 -7.63 -0.19
C LEU A 93 -6.55 -6.65 -0.23
N LEU A 94 -6.30 -5.38 0.06
CA LEU A 94 -7.31 -4.32 -0.02
C LEU A 94 -7.91 -4.21 -1.43
N LYS A 95 -7.07 -4.15 -2.46
CA LYS A 95 -7.52 -4.09 -3.86
C LYS A 95 -8.48 -5.23 -4.16
N ASN A 96 -8.12 -6.47 -3.79
CA ASN A 96 -8.93 -7.65 -4.08
C ASN A 96 -10.28 -7.58 -3.35
N CYS A 97 -10.28 -7.18 -2.07
CA CYS A 97 -11.49 -7.02 -1.27
C CYS A 97 -12.44 -5.94 -1.84
N VAL A 98 -11.90 -4.80 -2.25
CA VAL A 98 -12.71 -3.71 -2.81
C VAL A 98 -13.28 -4.08 -4.18
N ASP A 99 -12.53 -4.80 -5.01
CA ASP A 99 -13.00 -5.25 -6.31
C ASP A 99 -14.09 -6.32 -6.19
N THR A 100 -13.96 -7.29 -5.27
CA THR A 100 -15.02 -8.29 -5.01
C THR A 100 -16.29 -7.64 -4.48
N ALA A 101 -16.17 -6.68 -3.56
CA ALA A 101 -17.29 -5.90 -3.05
C ALA A 101 -17.98 -5.06 -4.14
N SER A 102 -17.23 -4.55 -5.12
CA SER A 102 -17.79 -3.82 -6.26
C SER A 102 -18.56 -4.71 -7.23
N MET A 103 -18.10 -5.95 -7.45
CA MET A 103 -18.79 -6.93 -8.31
C MET A 103 -20.08 -7.46 -7.66
N ALA A 104 -20.10 -7.61 -6.33
CA ALA A 104 -21.32 -8.02 -5.61
C ALA A 104 -22.44 -6.97 -5.69
N LYS A 105 -22.09 -5.68 -5.88
CA LYS A 105 -23.03 -4.56 -5.99
C LYS A 105 -23.54 -4.30 -7.40
N THR A 106 -23.22 -5.15 -8.39
CA THR A 106 -23.77 -5.04 -9.76
C THR A 106 -24.92 -6.04 -9.95
N PRO A 107 -26.17 -5.73 -9.51
CA PRO A 107 -27.31 -6.40 -10.09
C PRO A 107 -27.46 -5.84 -11.51
N SER A 108 -27.63 -6.73 -12.47
CA SER A 108 -27.98 -6.48 -13.87
C SER A 108 -29.17 -5.52 -13.99
N GLN A 109 -28.92 -4.21 -14.00
CA GLN A 109 -29.88 -3.21 -14.47
C GLN A 109 -29.81 -3.11 -16.00
N LEU A 110 -30.35 -4.15 -16.64
CA LEU A 110 -31.04 -3.98 -17.90
C LEU A 110 -32.53 -3.81 -17.55
N GLN A 111 -33.14 -2.76 -18.11
CA GLN A 111 -34.56 -2.37 -18.06
C GLN A 111 -34.97 -1.38 -16.96
N GLY A 112 -35.53 -0.24 -17.42
CA GLY A 112 -36.36 0.65 -16.59
C GLY A 112 -36.12 2.14 -16.82
N SER A 113 -36.94 2.73 -17.69
CA SER A 113 -37.06 4.15 -18.04
C SER A 113 -37.12 5.15 -16.86
N SER A 114 -36.45 6.30 -17.01
CA SER A 114 -37.02 7.67 -17.00
C SER A 114 -36.15 8.72 -16.26
N GLN A 115 -35.75 9.74 -17.02
CA GLN A 115 -35.60 11.17 -16.70
C GLN A 115 -34.85 11.67 -15.45
N GLN A 116 -33.87 12.55 -15.78
CA GLN A 116 -33.42 13.77 -15.09
C GLN A 116 -32.57 13.66 -13.81
N CYS A 117 -31.27 13.87 -13.96
CA CYS A 117 -30.55 15.07 -13.48
C CYS A 117 -29.05 14.89 -13.86
N HIS A 118 -28.51 15.79 -14.68
CA HIS A 118 -27.11 15.72 -15.15
C HIS A 118 -26.13 16.13 -14.03
N ALA A 119 -25.85 15.19 -13.14
CA ALA A 119 -24.54 15.09 -12.51
C ALA A 119 -24.00 13.70 -12.85
N PRO A 120 -22.71 13.55 -13.26
CA PRO A 120 -22.12 12.22 -13.35
C PRO A 120 -22.37 11.50 -12.02
N PRO A 121 -22.85 10.24 -12.03
CA PRO A 121 -22.92 9.45 -10.81
C PRO A 121 -21.57 9.57 -10.10
N ALA A 122 -21.56 10.12 -8.88
CA ALA A 122 -20.34 10.22 -8.10
C ALA A 122 -19.70 8.83 -8.08
N PRO A 123 -18.39 8.71 -8.40
CA PRO A 123 -17.75 7.41 -8.41
C PRO A 123 -18.02 6.74 -7.06
N PRO A 124 -18.41 5.46 -7.03
CA PRO A 124 -18.73 4.78 -5.79
C PRO A 124 -17.46 4.73 -4.94
N THR A 125 -17.28 5.73 -4.07
CA THR A 125 -16.22 5.69 -3.08
C THR A 125 -16.69 4.68 -2.03
N CYS A 126 -16.36 3.41 -2.25
CA CYS A 126 -16.62 2.34 -1.30
C CYS A 126 -15.92 2.55 0.06
N LEU A 127 -15.02 3.56 0.15
CA LEU A 127 -14.23 3.87 1.32
C LEU A 127 -14.67 5.21 1.93
N GLY A 128 -14.89 5.22 3.24
CA GLY A 128 -15.11 6.44 4.02
C GLY A 128 -13.85 7.31 4.09
N ALA A 129 -13.99 8.60 4.44
CA ALA A 129 -12.90 9.57 4.43
C ALA A 129 -11.68 9.16 5.29
N LEU A 130 -11.92 8.57 6.46
CA LEU A 130 -10.83 8.06 7.31
C LEU A 130 -10.10 6.87 6.66
N GLN A 131 -10.86 5.95 6.06
CA GLN A 131 -10.30 4.80 5.35
C GLN A 131 -9.47 5.25 4.15
N GLN A 132 -9.94 6.25 3.40
CA GLN A 132 -9.17 6.85 2.29
C GLN A 132 -7.84 7.43 2.79
N LYS A 133 -7.82 8.13 3.92
CA LYS A 133 -6.57 8.65 4.49
C LYS A 133 -5.60 7.54 4.87
N THR A 134 -6.10 6.45 5.46
CA THR A 134 -5.30 5.27 5.81
C THR A 134 -4.70 4.63 4.55
N VAL A 135 -5.50 4.43 3.51
CA VAL A 135 -5.06 3.85 2.24
C VAL A 135 -4.08 4.76 1.50
N GLN A 136 -4.32 6.07 1.52
CA GLN A 136 -3.40 7.06 0.96
C GLN A 136 -2.05 7.04 1.67
N SER A 137 -2.06 6.89 2.99
CA SER A 137 -0.83 6.76 3.78
C SER A 137 -0.07 5.47 3.43
N LEU A 138 -0.77 4.35 3.23
CA LEU A 138 -0.18 3.10 2.76
C LEU A 138 0.47 3.26 1.37
N LEU A 139 -0.24 3.89 0.42
CA LEU A 139 0.28 4.21 -0.91
C LEU A 139 1.55 5.08 -0.82
N GLN A 140 1.55 6.07 0.07
CA GLN A 140 2.71 6.92 0.32
C GLN A 140 3.91 6.10 0.84
N PHE A 141 3.72 5.10 1.70
CA PHE A 141 4.80 4.20 2.11
C PHE A 141 5.36 3.40 0.94
N VAL A 142 4.48 2.85 0.07
CA VAL A 142 4.93 2.13 -1.13
C VAL A 142 5.75 3.02 -2.06
N VAL A 143 5.39 4.30 -2.23
CA VAL A 143 6.16 5.22 -3.07
C VAL A 143 7.45 5.67 -2.39
N ALA A 144 7.38 6.02 -1.10
CA ALA A 144 8.51 6.53 -0.33
C ALA A 144 9.61 5.47 -0.08
N LEU A 145 9.25 4.19 0.00
CA LEU A 145 10.19 3.08 0.19
C LEU A 145 10.40 2.26 -1.10
N GLY A 146 9.42 2.22 -1.99
CA GLY A 146 9.50 1.39 -3.19
C GLY A 146 10.06 2.09 -4.40
N ILE A 147 9.73 3.37 -4.58
CA ILE A 147 10.08 4.13 -5.78
C ILE A 147 11.20 5.11 -5.48
N ASN A 148 10.93 6.12 -4.67
CA ASN A 148 11.78 7.30 -4.54
C ASN A 148 13.28 6.98 -4.26
N PRO A 149 13.63 6.12 -3.29
CA PRO A 149 15.03 5.77 -3.01
C PRO A 149 15.65 4.77 -3.99
N ASN A 150 14.84 4.14 -4.85
CA ASN A 150 15.30 3.19 -5.88
C ASN A 150 15.40 3.84 -7.27
N LEU A 151 15.04 5.12 -7.39
CA LEU A 151 15.29 5.90 -8.60
C LEU A 151 16.78 6.27 -8.71
N LEU A 152 17.29 6.25 -9.94
CA LEU A 152 18.64 6.70 -10.26
C LEU A 152 18.72 8.22 -10.10
N PRO A 153 19.91 8.76 -9.76
CA PRO A 153 20.13 10.21 -9.75
C PRO A 153 19.71 10.84 -11.08
N GLY A 154 18.90 11.90 -11.01
CA GLY A 154 18.36 12.60 -12.18
C GLY A 154 17.06 12.02 -12.74
N VAL A 155 16.53 10.92 -12.20
CA VAL A 155 15.20 10.41 -12.54
C VAL A 155 14.20 10.83 -11.47
N GLY A 156 13.15 11.56 -11.89
CA GLY A 156 12.13 12.08 -10.98
C GLY A 156 12.67 13.18 -10.06
N LEU A 157 11.88 13.53 -9.04
CA LEU A 157 12.32 14.47 -8.01
C LEU A 157 12.91 13.65 -6.86
N ALA A 158 14.16 13.93 -6.51
CA ALA A 158 14.80 13.33 -5.34
C ALA A 158 13.95 13.55 -4.08
N LEU A 159 13.82 12.51 -3.24
CA LEU A 159 13.03 12.57 -2.01
C LEU A 159 13.48 13.71 -1.09
N GLU A 160 14.78 14.00 -1.06
CA GLU A 160 15.41 15.12 -0.36
C GLU A 160 14.85 16.49 -0.76
N ARG A 161 14.30 16.63 -1.97
CA ARG A 161 13.64 17.86 -2.44
C ARG A 161 12.15 17.89 -2.12
N ARG A 162 11.58 16.80 -1.61
CA ARG A 162 10.15 16.65 -1.25
C ARG A 162 9.92 16.57 0.25
N THR A 163 10.92 16.13 1.02
CA THR A 163 10.86 16.05 2.48
C THR A 163 12.04 16.81 3.08
N VAL A 164 11.76 17.65 4.08
CA VAL A 164 12.79 18.42 4.83
C VAL A 164 13.70 17.52 5.69
N SER A 165 13.41 16.22 5.71
CA SER A 165 14.15 15.21 6.46
C SER A 165 14.89 14.32 5.45
N VAL A 166 16.22 14.29 5.59
CA VAL A 166 17.11 13.33 4.94
C VAL A 166 16.59 11.93 5.27
N MET A 167 16.17 11.18 4.25
CA MET A 167 15.79 9.79 4.44
C MET A 167 17.03 9.05 4.96
N PRO A 168 16.92 8.25 6.05
CA PRO A 168 18.08 7.57 6.61
C PRO A 168 18.73 6.65 5.59
N GLU A 169 20.05 6.53 5.66
CA GLU A 169 20.93 5.81 4.73
C GLU A 169 20.63 4.31 4.55
N CYS A 170 19.52 3.78 5.08
CA CYS A 170 19.17 2.36 5.00
C CYS A 170 19.06 1.84 3.55
N SER A 171 18.60 2.68 2.60
CA SER A 171 18.58 2.32 1.17
C SER A 171 19.99 2.21 0.55
N THR A 172 21.02 2.77 1.19
CA THR A 172 22.40 2.80 0.66
C THR A 172 23.08 1.43 0.69
N CYS A 173 22.65 0.52 1.58
CA CYS A 173 23.19 -0.84 1.70
C CYS A 173 22.65 -1.84 0.67
N LEU A 174 21.60 -1.50 -0.09
CA LEU A 174 21.01 -2.41 -1.08
C LEU A 174 21.86 -2.49 -2.35
N LEU A 175 22.06 -3.72 -2.84
CA LEU A 175 22.69 -3.97 -4.12
C LEU A 175 21.83 -3.41 -5.27
N PRO A 176 22.44 -3.02 -6.41
CA PRO A 176 21.69 -2.43 -7.53
C PRO A 176 20.52 -3.30 -8.04
N TRP A 177 20.69 -4.63 -8.03
CA TRP A 177 19.65 -5.57 -8.45
C TRP A 177 18.50 -5.66 -7.42
N GLU A 178 18.77 -5.48 -6.13
CA GLU A 178 17.75 -5.43 -5.08
C GLU A 178 16.90 -4.18 -5.24
N ARG A 179 17.55 -3.02 -5.40
CA ARG A 179 16.85 -1.75 -5.67
C ARG A 179 15.96 -1.85 -6.91
N HIS A 180 16.46 -2.46 -7.98
CA HIS A 180 15.69 -2.69 -9.20
C HIS A 180 14.48 -3.60 -8.93
N ARG A 181 14.67 -4.70 -8.19
CA ARG A 181 13.58 -5.63 -7.83
C ARG A 181 12.50 -4.94 -7.01
N LEU A 182 12.88 -4.11 -6.02
CA LEU A 182 11.94 -3.33 -5.22
C LEU A 182 11.17 -2.34 -6.09
N LEU A 183 11.86 -1.61 -6.97
CA LEU A 183 11.24 -0.68 -7.90
C LEU A 183 10.19 -1.36 -8.78
N VAL A 184 10.54 -2.52 -9.37
CA VAL A 184 9.62 -3.32 -10.18
C VAL A 184 8.40 -3.77 -9.37
N ALA A 185 8.61 -4.29 -8.16
CA ALA A 185 7.54 -4.77 -7.30
C ALA A 185 6.55 -3.64 -6.94
N SER A 186 7.08 -2.48 -6.55
CA SER A 186 6.27 -1.32 -6.18
C SER A 186 5.52 -0.72 -7.36
N VAL A 187 6.16 -0.54 -8.51
CA VAL A 187 5.50 -0.06 -9.73
C VAL A 187 4.40 -1.04 -10.16
N ARG A 188 4.69 -2.34 -10.14
CA ARG A 188 3.70 -3.36 -10.50
C ARG A 188 2.49 -3.32 -9.57
N ALA A 189 2.69 -3.22 -8.25
CA ALA A 189 1.61 -3.12 -7.29
C ALA A 189 0.71 -1.90 -7.56
N LEU A 190 1.31 -0.73 -7.78
CA LEU A 190 0.57 0.50 -8.11
C LEU A 190 -0.18 0.38 -9.45
N LEU A 191 0.43 -0.23 -10.47
CA LEU A 191 -0.22 -0.49 -11.75
C LEU A 191 -1.37 -1.48 -11.66
N VAL A 192 -1.32 -2.44 -10.73
CA VAL A 192 -2.48 -3.31 -10.44
C VAL A 192 -3.58 -2.50 -9.75
N CYS A 193 -3.23 -1.59 -8.83
CA CYS A 193 -4.19 -0.76 -8.11
C CYS A 193 -4.94 0.22 -9.01
N ILE A 194 -4.31 0.80 -10.03
CA ILE A 194 -5.00 1.71 -10.97
C ILE A 194 -6.08 1.01 -11.80
N ARG A 195 -6.10 -0.33 -11.85
CA ARG A 195 -7.16 -1.09 -12.51
C ARG A 195 -8.43 -1.18 -11.66
N SER A 196 -8.34 -0.90 -10.36
CA SER A 196 -9.51 -0.81 -9.48
C SER A 196 -10.11 0.60 -9.57
N PRO A 197 -11.42 0.75 -9.84
CA PRO A 197 -12.05 2.07 -9.95
C PRO A 197 -11.92 2.89 -8.66
N VAL A 198 -11.93 2.22 -7.49
CA VAL A 198 -11.85 2.87 -6.17
C VAL A 198 -10.45 3.39 -5.87
N LEU A 199 -9.40 2.63 -6.22
CA LEU A 199 -8.01 3.01 -5.92
C LEU A 199 -7.38 3.87 -7.01
N SER A 200 -7.90 3.82 -8.24
CA SER A 200 -7.33 4.53 -9.40
C SER A 200 -7.13 6.01 -9.17
N SER A 201 -8.14 6.70 -8.64
CA SER A 201 -8.06 8.14 -8.37
C SER A 201 -6.98 8.43 -7.33
N MET A 202 -6.95 7.69 -6.23
CA MET A 202 -5.97 7.90 -5.16
C MET A 202 -4.53 7.74 -5.65
N VAL A 203 -4.28 6.71 -6.48
CA VAL A 203 -2.96 6.46 -7.05
C VAL A 203 -2.57 7.54 -8.08
N LEU A 204 -3.46 7.84 -9.03
CA LEU A 204 -3.14 8.75 -10.12
C LEU A 204 -3.02 10.22 -9.67
N HIS A 205 -3.85 10.68 -8.74
CA HIS A 205 -3.80 12.07 -8.28
C HIS A 205 -2.53 12.38 -7.48
N HIS A 206 -2.01 11.42 -6.71
CA HIS A 206 -0.88 11.66 -5.81
C HIS A 206 0.46 11.11 -6.30
N HIS A 207 0.46 10.08 -7.15
CA HIS A 207 1.67 9.30 -7.45
C HIS A 207 1.95 9.10 -8.94
N LEU A 208 1.17 9.70 -9.84
CA LEU A 208 1.37 9.56 -11.28
C LEU A 208 2.80 9.93 -11.73
N VAL A 209 3.33 11.06 -11.25
CA VAL A 209 4.67 11.53 -11.62
C VAL A 209 5.75 10.54 -11.21
N ASP A 210 5.59 9.92 -10.04
CA ASP A 210 6.54 8.94 -9.51
C ASP A 210 6.49 7.62 -10.27
N ILE A 211 5.28 7.18 -10.61
CA ILE A 211 5.08 5.98 -11.44
C ILE A 211 5.69 6.20 -12.82
N LEU A 212 5.48 7.36 -13.45
CA LEU A 212 6.06 7.68 -14.75
C LEU A 212 7.60 7.73 -14.70
N ALA A 213 8.17 8.38 -13.68
CA ALA A 213 9.61 8.41 -13.48
C ALA A 213 10.20 7.00 -13.34
N ALA A 214 9.56 6.16 -12.52
CA ALA A 214 9.96 4.77 -12.33
C ALA A 214 9.85 3.95 -13.62
N LEU A 215 8.75 4.09 -14.37
CA LEU A 215 8.57 3.40 -15.65
C LEU A 215 9.63 3.81 -16.68
N LEU A 216 9.94 5.11 -16.79
CA LEU A 216 11.01 5.59 -17.66
C LEU A 216 12.35 4.95 -17.30
N GLN A 217 12.69 4.89 -16.01
CA GLN A 217 13.89 4.19 -15.58
C GLN A 217 13.86 2.69 -15.90
N LEU A 218 12.75 2.00 -15.66
CA LEU A 218 12.63 0.58 -15.96
C LEU A 218 12.78 0.28 -17.46
N CYS A 219 12.30 1.18 -18.33
CA CYS A 219 12.43 1.04 -19.78
C CYS A 219 13.84 1.36 -20.31
N TYR A 220 14.47 2.42 -19.79
CA TYR A 220 15.73 2.95 -20.37
C TYR A 220 16.99 2.65 -19.54
N ALA A 221 16.83 2.09 -18.36
CA ALA A 221 17.91 1.73 -17.45
C ALA A 221 17.64 0.42 -16.67
N PRO A 222 17.23 -0.68 -17.36
CA PRO A 222 16.98 -1.96 -16.71
C PRO A 222 18.29 -2.52 -16.15
N ILE A 223 18.43 -2.51 -14.82
CA ILE A 223 19.63 -2.90 -14.07
C ILE A 223 20.89 -2.27 -14.69
N ARG A 224 21.07 -0.96 -14.51
CA ARG A 224 22.39 -0.39 -14.80
C ARG A 224 23.41 -1.17 -13.96
N LYS A 225 24.31 -1.89 -14.63
CA LYS A 225 25.61 -2.23 -14.05
C LYS A 225 26.18 -0.88 -13.62
N VAL A 226 26.26 -0.66 -12.32
CA VAL A 226 27.09 0.41 -11.77
C VAL A 226 28.50 -0.01 -12.17
N SER A 227 28.99 0.56 -13.27
CA SER A 227 30.38 0.48 -13.70
C SER A 227 31.25 1.28 -12.76
#